data_AF-A0AAN9M6G9-F1
#
_entry.id   AF-A0AAN9M6G9-F1
#
_cell.length_a   1.000
_cell.length_b   1.000
_cell.length_c   1.000
_cell.angle_alpha   90.00
_cell.angle_beta   90.00
_cell.angle_gamma   90.00
#
_symmetry.space_group_name_H-M   'P 1'
#
loop_
_entity.id
_entity.type
_entity.pdbx_description
1 polymer ?
#
loop_
_entity_poly.entity_id
_entity_poly.type
_entity_poly.pdbx_seq_one_letter_code
_entity_poly.pdbx_strand_id
1 'polypeptide(L)'
;MWRRLLSSHLKTLALVSSSSTPRSASAAAALPRSTALFSRYFSTQSEDTTSIKKKVEDVMPIATGHEREELQAELEGRDILEIDHPVGPFGTKEAPAVVKSYYDKRIVGCPGGEGEDEHDVVWFWLEKGKPHECPVCAQYFVLEVVGPGGPPDGHGDDHHH
;
A
#
# COMPACT_ATOMS: atom_id res chain seq x y z
N MET A 1 -58.51 -9.81 -23.55
CA MET A 1 -58.91 -11.04 -24.28
C MET A 1 -57.71 -11.39 -25.18
N TRP A 2 -56.99 -12.50 -25.13
CA TRP A 2 -57.27 -13.90 -24.78
C TRP A 2 -56.09 -14.56 -24.02
N ARG A 3 -56.43 -15.64 -23.32
CA ARG A 3 -55.59 -16.60 -22.59
C ARG A 3 -55.19 -17.77 -23.48
N ARG A 4 -54.03 -18.41 -23.24
CA ARG A 4 -53.73 -19.86 -23.35
C ARG A 4 -52.49 -20.12 -22.46
N LEU A 5 -52.55 -20.70 -21.24
CA LEU A 5 -52.88 -22.05 -20.76
C LEU A 5 -51.83 -23.15 -21.07
N LEU A 6 -51.13 -23.57 -19.99
CA LEU A 6 -50.73 -24.94 -19.56
C LEU A 6 -49.73 -25.72 -20.46
N SER A 7 -48.78 -26.54 -19.98
CA SER A 7 -48.73 -27.40 -18.79
C SER A 7 -47.28 -27.86 -18.50
N SER A 8 -47.06 -28.16 -17.21
CA SER A 8 -45.96 -28.80 -16.48
C SER A 8 -45.34 -30.08 -17.06
N HIS A 9 -44.09 -30.37 -16.65
CA HIS A 9 -43.72 -31.66 -16.03
C HIS A 9 -42.47 -31.54 -15.14
N LEU A 10 -42.67 -31.58 -13.83
CA LEU A 10 -41.67 -31.88 -12.81
C LEU A 10 -41.31 -33.37 -12.85
N LYS A 11 -40.03 -33.72 -12.67
CA LYS A 11 -39.60 -35.05 -12.21
C LYS A 11 -38.56 -34.89 -11.10
N THR A 12 -38.86 -35.52 -9.97
CA THR A 12 -38.06 -35.57 -8.74
C THR A 12 -37.62 -37.02 -8.49
N LEU A 13 -36.56 -37.19 -7.69
CA LEU A 13 -36.02 -38.41 -7.03
C LEU A 13 -34.92 -39.16 -7.82
N ALA A 14 -33.84 -39.69 -7.24
CA ALA A 14 -33.60 -40.12 -5.85
C ALA A 14 -32.11 -40.04 -5.44
N LEU A 15 -31.88 -40.08 -4.13
CA LEU A 15 -30.59 -40.22 -3.44
C LEU A 15 -30.03 -41.65 -3.63
N VAL A 16 -28.74 -41.81 -3.96
CA VAL A 16 -28.03 -43.08 -3.76
C VAL A 16 -26.81 -42.84 -2.88
N SER A 17 -26.74 -43.61 -1.80
CA SER A 17 -25.60 -43.70 -0.90
C SER A 17 -24.86 -44.99 -1.24
N SER A 18 -23.53 -44.96 -1.35
CA SER A 18 -22.70 -46.16 -1.47
C SER A 18 -21.33 -45.91 -0.84
N SER A 19 -20.93 -46.85 0.01
CA SER A 19 -19.82 -46.78 0.96
C SER A 19 -18.62 -47.64 0.58
N SER A 20 -17.41 -47.16 0.92
CA SER A 20 -16.13 -47.86 1.22
C SER A 20 -15.41 -48.60 0.07
N THR A 21 -14.09 -48.45 -0.18
CA THR A 21 -12.92 -48.75 0.69
C THR A 21 -11.61 -48.12 0.10
N PRO A 22 -10.49 -48.06 0.86
CA PRO A 22 -9.38 -47.13 0.63
C PRO A 22 -8.21 -47.71 -0.18
N ARG A 23 -7.42 -46.85 -0.84
CA ARG A 23 -6.12 -47.23 -1.41
C ARG A 23 -5.03 -46.19 -1.12
N SER A 24 -4.08 -46.66 -0.32
CA SER A 24 -2.64 -46.38 -0.30
C SER A 24 -2.14 -44.95 -0.08
N ALA A 25 -1.54 -44.78 1.09
CA ALA A 25 -0.67 -43.69 1.48
C ALA A 25 0.53 -43.54 0.53
N SER A 26 0.76 -42.31 0.06
CA SER A 26 2.07 -41.87 -0.42
C SER A 26 2.66 -40.98 0.66
N ALA A 27 3.68 -41.47 1.35
CA ALA A 27 4.47 -40.69 2.30
C ALA A 27 5.27 -39.63 1.53
N ALA A 28 4.76 -38.41 1.45
CA ALA A 28 5.58 -37.26 1.10
C ALA A 28 6.40 -36.89 2.33
N ALA A 29 7.69 -37.18 2.29
CA ALA A 29 8.65 -36.72 3.29
C ALA A 29 8.67 -35.18 3.27
N ALA A 30 8.02 -34.56 4.25
CA ALA A 30 8.09 -33.13 4.46
C ALA A 30 9.50 -32.78 4.97
N LEU A 31 10.30 -32.19 4.10
CA LEU A 31 11.55 -31.54 4.48
C LEU A 31 11.23 -30.42 5.48
N PRO A 32 11.92 -30.31 6.63
CA PRO A 32 11.73 -29.16 7.51
C PRO A 32 12.17 -27.90 6.76
N ARG A 33 11.19 -27.06 6.43
CA ARG A 33 11.41 -25.72 5.91
C ARG A 33 12.03 -24.93 7.06
N SER A 34 13.35 -24.79 7.07
CA SER A 34 14.08 -23.92 7.99
C SER A 34 13.61 -22.49 7.76
N THR A 35 12.55 -22.08 8.45
CA THR A 35 12.25 -20.67 8.65
C THR A 35 13.38 -20.13 9.51
N ALA A 36 14.36 -19.50 8.88
CA ALA A 36 15.25 -18.57 9.58
C ALA A 36 14.38 -17.41 10.04
N LEU A 37 13.69 -17.60 11.16
CA LEU A 37 13.15 -16.53 11.96
C LEU A 37 14.38 -15.83 12.52
N PHE A 38 14.86 -14.80 11.81
CA PHE A 38 15.56 -13.71 12.48
C PHE A 38 14.51 -13.00 13.34
N SER A 39 14.15 -13.66 14.43
CA SER A 39 13.40 -13.08 15.52
C SER A 39 14.29 -11.97 16.06
N ARG A 40 14.04 -10.72 15.67
CA ARG A 40 14.59 -9.56 16.35
C ARG A 40 14.00 -9.62 17.75
N TYR A 41 14.75 -10.17 18.70
CA TYR A 41 14.37 -10.20 20.09
C TYR A 41 14.42 -8.75 20.61
N PHE A 42 13.32 -8.02 20.45
CA PHE A 42 13.10 -6.82 21.23
C PHE A 42 12.83 -7.28 22.67
N SER A 43 13.81 -7.10 23.55
CA SER A 43 13.57 -7.22 24.98
C SER A 43 12.61 -6.09 25.38
N THR A 44 11.32 -6.39 25.45
CA THR A 44 10.35 -5.55 26.15
C THR A 44 10.60 -5.69 27.65
N GLN A 45 11.64 -5.04 28.17
CA GLN A 45 11.71 -4.77 29.60
C GLN A 45 10.62 -3.75 29.91
N SER A 46 9.47 -4.27 30.35
CA SER A 46 8.37 -3.50 30.90
C SER A 46 8.70 -3.14 32.34
N GLU A 47 9.36 -2.01 32.54
CA GLU A 47 9.42 -1.37 33.86
C GLU A 47 9.15 0.13 33.71
N ASP A 48 7.93 0.47 34.12
CA ASP A 48 7.45 1.73 34.68
C ASP A 48 8.50 2.85 34.81
N THR A 49 8.74 3.61 33.74
CA THR A 49 9.47 4.88 33.81
C THR A 49 8.86 5.88 32.84
N THR A 50 8.20 6.88 33.41
CA THR A 50 8.02 8.23 32.90
C THR A 50 9.00 8.60 31.77
N SER A 51 8.52 8.54 30.52
CA SER A 51 9.03 9.30 29.36
C SER A 51 10.56 9.46 29.20
N ILE A 52 11.36 8.43 29.48
CA ILE A 52 12.78 8.46 29.11
C ILE A 52 12.86 8.30 27.58
N LYS A 53 13.17 9.39 26.88
CA LYS A 53 13.48 9.36 25.44
C LYS A 53 14.73 8.50 25.23
N LYS A 54 14.54 7.26 24.75
CA LYS A 54 15.64 6.39 24.34
C LYS A 54 16.39 7.05 23.19
N LYS A 55 17.72 7.06 23.25
CA LYS A 55 18.56 7.53 22.14
C LYS A 55 19.02 6.34 21.30
N VAL A 56 19.44 6.60 20.06
CA VAL A 56 20.00 5.55 19.20
C VAL A 56 21.20 4.88 19.85
N GLU A 57 22.03 5.62 20.58
CA GLU A 57 23.19 5.06 21.27
C GLU A 57 22.83 3.98 22.30
N ASP A 58 21.66 4.09 22.93
CA ASP A 58 21.20 3.13 23.94
C ASP A 58 20.73 1.80 23.31
N VAL A 59 20.28 1.86 22.05
CA VAL A 59 19.77 0.69 21.31
C VAL A 59 20.88 0.06 20.49
N MET A 60 21.64 0.87 19.75
CA MET A 60 22.67 0.40 18.83
C MET A 60 23.81 1.44 18.71
N PRO A 61 24.82 1.40 19.60
CA PRO A 61 25.82 2.46 19.75
C PRO A 61 26.74 2.66 18.54
N ILE A 62 26.86 1.67 17.66
CA ILE A 62 27.70 1.72 16.46
C ILE A 62 26.94 2.14 15.19
N ALA A 63 25.64 2.45 15.30
CA ALA A 63 24.81 2.87 14.18
C ALA A 63 25.28 4.23 13.61
N THR A 64 25.45 4.30 12.29
CA THR A 64 25.85 5.53 11.58
C THR A 64 25.12 5.66 10.24
N GLY A 65 25.20 6.83 9.59
CA GLY A 65 24.56 7.07 8.29
C GLY A 65 23.04 6.87 8.33
N HIS A 66 22.48 6.31 7.25
CA HIS A 66 21.04 6.08 7.10
C HIS A 66 20.46 5.12 8.16
N GLU A 67 21.25 4.15 8.63
CA GLU A 67 20.83 3.22 9.70
C GLU A 67 20.52 3.97 11.00
N ARG A 68 21.38 4.95 11.36
CA ARG A 68 21.14 5.79 12.54
C ARG A 68 19.93 6.69 12.35
N GLU A 69 19.73 7.23 11.15
CA GLU A 69 18.61 8.12 10.84
C GLU A 69 17.26 7.40 10.99
N GLU A 70 17.15 6.19 10.43
CA GLU A 70 15.97 5.32 10.54
C GLU A 70 15.65 4.96 11.99
N LEU A 71 16.66 4.55 12.77
CA LEU A 71 16.46 4.23 14.19
C LEU A 71 16.06 5.44 15.02
N GLN A 72 16.64 6.61 14.75
CA GLN A 72 16.26 7.84 15.45
C GLN A 72 14.80 8.20 15.18
N ALA A 73 14.36 8.05 13.92
CA ALA A 73 12.98 8.28 13.52
C ALA A 73 12.01 7.32 14.21
N GLU A 74 12.31 6.03 14.21
CA GLU A 74 11.49 5.00 14.84
C GLU A 74 11.36 5.22 16.36
N LEU A 75 12.46 5.61 17.04
CA LEU A 75 12.45 5.94 18.47
C LEU A 75 11.64 7.21 18.79
N GLU A 76 11.57 8.16 17.86
CA GLU A 76 10.73 9.35 17.94
C GLU A 76 9.27 9.06 17.55
N GLY A 77 8.97 7.86 17.03
CA GLY A 77 7.66 7.47 16.54
C GLY A 77 7.26 8.15 15.22
N ARG A 78 8.24 8.59 14.42
CA ARG A 78 8.02 9.19 13.09
C ARG A 78 8.46 8.24 11.99
N ASP A 79 7.75 8.26 10.86
CA ASP A 79 8.18 7.61 9.63
C ASP A 79 8.92 8.64 8.75
N ILE A 80 10.12 8.31 8.26
CA ILE A 80 10.90 9.18 7.39
C ILE A 80 10.24 9.32 6.02
N LEU A 81 9.55 8.26 5.55
CA LEU A 81 8.97 8.16 4.22
C LEU A 81 7.44 8.27 4.25
N GLU A 82 6.89 8.94 5.27
CA GLU A 82 5.44 9.11 5.44
C GLU A 82 4.76 9.68 4.17
N ILE A 83 5.45 10.59 3.48
CA ILE A 83 4.94 11.25 2.28
C ILE A 83 4.78 10.32 1.08
N ASP A 84 5.36 9.12 1.11
CA ASP A 84 5.35 8.15 0.00
C ASP A 84 4.07 7.32 -0.06
N HIS A 85 3.28 7.34 1.00
CA HIS A 85 2.07 6.56 1.15
C HIS A 85 0.86 7.51 1.33
N PRO A 86 0.46 8.26 0.28
CA PRO A 86 -0.67 9.17 0.39
C PRO A 86 -1.94 8.37 0.69
N VAL A 87 -2.59 8.70 1.81
CA VAL A 87 -3.89 8.16 2.20
C VAL A 87 -4.89 9.31 2.24
N GLY A 88 -6.01 9.15 1.56
CA GLY A 88 -7.04 10.18 1.49
C GLY A 88 -8.29 9.70 0.78
N PRO A 89 -9.36 10.51 0.79
CA PRO A 89 -10.58 10.21 0.06
C PRO A 89 -10.35 10.29 -1.45
N PHE A 90 -11.32 9.81 -2.22
CA PHE A 90 -11.35 9.98 -3.66
C PHE A 90 -11.32 11.47 -4.04
N GLY A 91 -10.34 11.87 -4.84
CA GLY A 91 -10.10 13.25 -5.23
C GLY A 91 -11.14 13.76 -6.24
N THR A 92 -11.83 14.85 -5.89
CA THR A 92 -12.76 15.56 -6.79
C THR A 92 -12.16 16.87 -7.26
N LYS A 93 -12.77 17.52 -8.26
CA LYS A 93 -12.31 18.82 -8.75
C LYS A 93 -12.29 19.91 -7.67
N GLU A 94 -13.23 19.87 -6.73
CA GLU A 94 -13.32 20.83 -5.62
C GLU A 94 -12.42 20.44 -4.44
N ALA A 95 -12.30 19.13 -4.18
CA ALA A 95 -11.46 18.56 -3.13
C ALA A 95 -10.52 17.48 -3.72
N PRO A 96 -9.42 17.89 -4.38
CA PRO A 96 -8.52 16.96 -5.04
C PRO A 96 -7.70 16.13 -4.04
N ALA A 97 -7.23 14.97 -4.48
CA ALA A 97 -6.29 14.15 -3.72
C ALA A 97 -4.92 14.85 -3.70
N VAL A 98 -4.49 15.25 -2.51
CA VAL A 98 -3.22 15.95 -2.31
C VAL A 98 -2.09 14.94 -2.19
N VAL A 99 -1.11 15.03 -3.09
CA VAL A 99 0.09 14.19 -3.09
C VAL A 99 1.27 15.06 -2.67
N LYS A 100 1.93 14.68 -1.58
CA LYS A 100 3.13 15.35 -1.09
C LYS A 100 4.35 14.94 -1.92
N SER A 101 5.25 15.88 -2.16
CA SER A 101 6.50 15.66 -2.91
C SER A 101 7.65 16.49 -2.33
N TYR A 102 8.86 15.95 -2.39
CA TYR A 102 10.08 16.71 -2.06
C TYR A 102 10.50 17.66 -3.20
N TYR A 103 10.12 17.33 -4.44
CA TYR A 103 10.43 18.05 -5.69
C TYR A 103 9.18 18.65 -6.35
N ASP A 104 9.35 19.50 -7.37
CA ASP A 104 8.24 20.13 -8.09
C ASP A 104 7.49 19.19 -9.06
N LYS A 105 8.01 17.98 -9.30
CA LYS A 105 7.33 16.92 -10.08
C LYS A 105 7.53 15.54 -9.44
N ARG A 106 6.48 14.71 -9.42
CA ARG A 106 6.48 13.36 -8.83
C ARG A 106 5.71 12.37 -9.70
N ILE A 107 6.18 11.13 -9.78
CA ILE A 107 5.44 10.03 -10.42
C ILE A 107 4.35 9.54 -9.46
N VAL A 108 3.12 9.47 -9.93
CA VAL A 108 1.94 9.02 -9.16
C VAL A 108 1.26 7.88 -9.91
N GLY A 109 0.80 6.88 -9.17
CA GLY A 109 0.00 5.77 -9.68
C GLY A 109 -1.41 5.82 -9.10
N CYS A 110 -2.43 5.86 -9.96
CA CYS A 110 -3.83 5.78 -9.55
C CYS A 110 -4.35 4.34 -9.79
N PRO A 111 -4.72 3.59 -8.73
CA PRO A 111 -5.35 2.27 -8.84
C PRO A 111 -6.89 2.34 -8.99
N GLY A 112 -7.46 3.54 -9.03
CA GLY A 112 -8.90 3.75 -9.04
C GLY A 112 -9.50 3.95 -7.64
N GLY A 113 -10.84 4.04 -7.62
CA GLY A 113 -11.66 4.14 -6.41
C GLY A 113 -12.21 2.78 -5.95
N GLU A 114 -13.17 2.80 -5.04
CA GLU A 114 -13.92 1.60 -4.65
C GLU A 114 -15.01 1.28 -5.67
N GLY A 115 -15.27 -0.01 -5.93
CA GLY A 115 -16.40 -0.44 -6.77
C GLY A 115 -16.15 -0.31 -8.27
N GLU A 116 -16.99 0.45 -8.97
CA GLU A 116 -16.92 0.58 -10.44
C GLU A 116 -15.75 1.44 -10.93
N ASP A 117 -15.15 2.24 -10.04
CA ASP A 117 -14.03 3.11 -10.33
C ASP A 117 -12.65 2.41 -10.14
N GLU A 118 -12.64 1.11 -9.78
CA GLU A 118 -11.41 0.30 -9.69
C GLU A 118 -10.86 0.01 -11.08
N HIS A 119 -9.56 0.19 -11.29
CA HIS A 119 -8.91 -0.07 -12.58
C HIS A 119 -7.42 -0.41 -12.43
N ASP A 120 -6.80 -0.91 -13.51
CA ASP A 120 -5.36 -1.12 -13.55
C ASP A 120 -4.59 0.19 -13.27
N VAL A 121 -3.42 0.09 -12.65
CA VAL A 121 -2.66 1.27 -12.22
C VAL A 121 -2.28 2.16 -13.40
N VAL A 122 -2.77 3.40 -13.38
CA VAL A 122 -2.39 4.44 -14.34
C VAL A 122 -1.27 5.28 -13.73
N TRP A 123 -0.11 5.28 -14.38
CA TRP A 123 1.06 6.06 -13.98
C TRP A 123 1.14 7.37 -14.74
N PHE A 124 1.42 8.47 -14.04
CA PHE A 124 1.57 9.79 -14.65
C PHE A 124 2.56 10.67 -13.88
N TRP A 125 3.09 11.69 -14.56
CA TRP A 125 3.80 12.78 -13.93
C TRP A 125 2.80 13.79 -13.38
N LEU A 126 2.88 14.04 -12.07
CA LEU A 126 2.16 15.10 -11.41
C LEU A 126 3.11 16.27 -11.18
N GLU A 127 2.73 17.46 -11.64
CA GLU A 127 3.55 18.67 -11.58
C GLU A 127 2.92 19.71 -10.64
N LYS A 128 3.76 20.47 -9.94
CA LYS A 128 3.32 21.58 -9.08
C LYS A 128 2.50 22.59 -9.87
N GLY A 129 1.34 22.97 -9.33
CA GLY A 129 0.44 23.97 -9.92
C GLY A 129 -0.35 23.48 -11.13
N LYS A 130 -0.20 22.22 -11.55
CA LYS A 130 -0.97 21.62 -12.65
C LYS A 130 -1.76 20.41 -12.11
N PRO A 131 -3.05 20.59 -11.75
CA PRO A 131 -3.89 19.46 -11.37
C PRO A 131 -3.95 18.41 -12.49
N HIS A 132 -3.95 17.14 -12.11
CA HIS A 132 -4.08 16.02 -13.04
C HIS A 132 -5.39 15.29 -12.79
N GLU A 133 -6.11 14.95 -13.85
CA GLU A 133 -7.31 14.12 -13.80
C GLU A 133 -6.98 12.74 -14.37
N CYS A 134 -7.26 11.68 -13.60
CA CYS A 134 -7.05 10.31 -14.06
C CYS A 134 -7.95 10.02 -15.27
N PRO A 135 -7.43 9.51 -16.39
CA PRO A 135 -8.21 9.29 -17.60
C PRO A 135 -9.26 8.16 -17.51
N VAL A 136 -9.25 7.38 -16.42
CA VAL A 136 -10.15 6.22 -16.24
C VAL A 136 -11.23 6.51 -15.21
N CYS A 137 -10.85 6.82 -13.96
CA CYS A 137 -11.80 7.10 -12.87
C CYS A 137 -12.15 8.59 -12.70
N ALA A 138 -11.54 9.50 -13.47
CA ALA A 138 -11.73 10.95 -13.33
C ALA A 138 -11.36 11.52 -11.95
N GLN A 139 -10.54 10.82 -11.17
CA GLN A 139 -10.00 11.34 -9.91
C GLN A 139 -9.05 12.51 -10.15
N TYR A 140 -9.18 13.58 -9.36
CA TYR A 140 -8.32 14.75 -9.40
C TYR A 140 -7.17 14.66 -8.40
N PHE A 141 -5.96 15.01 -8.85
CA PHE A 141 -4.74 15.01 -8.06
C PHE A 141 -4.06 16.38 -8.12
N VAL A 142 -3.52 16.83 -6.99
CA VAL A 142 -2.69 18.04 -6.90
C VAL A 142 -1.42 17.74 -6.11
N LEU A 143 -0.32 18.40 -6.48
CA LEU A 143 0.98 18.21 -5.84
C LEU A 143 1.25 19.33 -4.83
N GLU A 144 1.57 18.93 -3.61
CA GLU A 144 2.06 19.79 -2.53
C GLU A 144 3.54 19.55 -2.32
N VAL A 145 4.36 20.60 -2.47
CA VAL A 145 5.81 20.49 -2.25
C VAL A 145 6.12 20.72 -0.77
N VAL A 146 6.69 19.72 -0.11
CA VAL A 146 7.08 19.75 1.32
C VAL A 146 8.60 19.84 1.54
N GLY A 147 9.37 19.86 0.45
CA GLY A 147 10.82 19.99 0.45
C GLY A 147 11.31 21.28 -0.23
N PRO A 148 12.60 21.34 -0.63
CA PRO A 148 13.19 22.45 -1.36
C PRO A 148 12.53 22.71 -2.74
N GLY A 149 11.86 21.72 -3.32
CA GLY A 149 11.31 21.80 -4.67
C GLY A 149 12.39 21.64 -5.75
N GLY A 150 12.12 22.16 -6.94
CA GLY A 150 12.98 22.05 -8.11
C GLY A 150 12.79 20.76 -8.91
N PRO A 151 13.49 20.65 -10.06
CA PRO A 151 13.47 19.46 -10.88
C PRO A 151 14.22 18.29 -10.19
N PRO A 152 13.64 17.07 -10.14
CA PRO A 152 14.24 15.91 -9.49
C PRO A 152 15.53 15.43 -10.17
N ASP A 153 15.77 15.83 -11.42
CA ASP A 153 16.98 15.56 -12.19
C ASP A 153 18.09 16.59 -11.94
N GLY A 154 17.85 17.65 -11.17
CA GLY A 154 18.87 18.62 -10.78
C GLY A 154 19.35 19.56 -11.89
N HIS A 155 18.83 19.42 -13.11
CA HIS A 155 19.07 20.34 -14.23
C HIS A 155 18.05 21.49 -14.16
N GLY A 156 18.34 22.50 -13.35
CA GLY A 156 17.63 23.78 -13.44
C GLY A 156 17.94 24.46 -14.78
N ASP A 157 17.00 25.25 -15.30
CA ASP A 157 17.19 26.03 -16.51
C ASP A 157 18.27 27.11 -16.29
N ASP A 158 19.54 26.73 -16.41
CA ASP A 158 20.67 27.64 -16.57
C ASP A 158 20.54 28.33 -17.94
N HIS A 159 19.59 29.27 -18.03
CA HIS A 159 19.58 30.26 -19.08
C HIS A 159 20.78 31.18 -18.89
N HIS A 160 21.94 30.71 -19.36
CA HIS A 160 23.09 31.57 -19.60
C HIS A 160 22.66 32.69 -20.56
N HIS A 161 22.69 33.90 -20.03
CA HIS A 161 22.52 35.18 -20.72
C HIS A 161 23.51 35.37 -21.88
#